data_AF-A0A936NB33-F1
#
_entry.id   AF-A0A936NB33-F1
#
_cell.length_a   1.000
_cell.length_b   1.000
_cell.length_c   1.000
_cell.angle_alpha   90.00
_cell.angle_beta   90.00
_cell.angle_gamma   90.00
#
_symmetry.space_group_name_H-M   'P 1'
#
loop_
_entity.id
_entity.type
_entity.pdbx_description
1 polymer ?
#
loop_
_entity_poly.entity_id
_entity_poly.type
_entity_poly.pdbx_seq_one_letter_code
_entity_poly.pdbx_strand_id
1 'polypeptide(L)'
;MDRTERLTPTLCTATTDAVAAKKAAQQALDAAVARALHWGASWANIGAALGTTRQVAHRRYRHHRWDPDTQTVWTEPPLPLTRN
;
A
#
# COMPACT_ATOMS: atom_id res chain seq x y z
N MET A 1 -20.10 22.99 -29.65
CA MET A 1 -19.67 22.11 -28.53
C MET A 1 -19.75 20.67 -29.00
N ASP A 2 -18.58 20.11 -29.27
CA ASP A 2 -18.41 18.81 -29.89
C ASP A 2 -18.65 17.65 -28.89
N ARG A 3 -18.99 16.45 -29.38
CA ARG A 3 -19.28 15.29 -28.50
C ARG A 3 -18.03 14.85 -27.73
N THR A 4 -16.86 14.98 -28.33
CA THR A 4 -15.55 14.66 -27.74
C THR A 4 -15.19 15.62 -26.61
N GLU A 5 -15.46 16.92 -26.75
CA GLU A 5 -15.23 17.95 -25.72
C GLU A 5 -16.06 17.69 -24.45
N ARG A 6 -17.25 17.09 -24.58
CA ARG A 6 -18.09 16.70 -23.44
C ARG A 6 -17.64 15.40 -22.76
N LEU A 7 -16.87 14.55 -23.44
CA LEU A 7 -16.39 13.27 -22.90
C LEU A 7 -15.05 13.42 -22.14
N THR A 8 -14.22 14.39 -22.51
CA THR A 8 -12.92 14.61 -21.84
C THR A 8 -13.05 14.82 -20.32
N PRO A 9 -13.99 15.64 -19.80
CA PRO A 9 -14.15 15.81 -18.36
C PRO A 9 -14.56 14.52 -17.64
N THR A 10 -15.49 13.74 -18.20
CA THR A 10 -15.96 12.49 -17.56
C THR A 10 -14.89 11.40 -17.57
N LEU A 11 -14.04 11.34 -18.61
CA LEU A 11 -12.89 10.44 -18.66
C LEU A 11 -11.80 10.81 -17.63
N CYS A 12 -11.56 12.11 -17.42
CA CYS A 12 -10.66 12.60 -16.37
C CYS A 12 -11.22 12.25 -14.97
N THR A 13 -12.53 12.40 -14.75
CA THR A 13 -13.19 11.98 -13.50
C THR A 13 -13.05 10.47 -13.28
N ALA A 14 -13.36 9.65 -14.29
CA ALA A 14 -13.23 8.19 -14.19
C ALA A 14 -11.78 7.76 -13.87
N THR A 15 -10.79 8.45 -14.43
CA THR A 15 -9.38 8.20 -14.11
C THR A 15 -9.06 8.55 -12.66
N THR A 16 -9.59 9.67 -12.16
CA THR A 16 -9.41 10.11 -10.77
C THR A 16 -10.04 9.11 -9.80
N ASP A 17 -11.24 8.64 -10.09
CA ASP A 17 -11.95 7.63 -9.29
C ASP A 17 -11.18 6.31 -9.25
N ALA A 18 -10.65 5.86 -10.40
CA ALA A 18 -9.83 4.65 -10.48
C ALA A 18 -8.53 4.78 -9.65
N VAL A 19 -7.88 5.96 -9.66
CA VAL A 19 -6.70 6.23 -8.83
C VAL A 19 -7.07 6.21 -7.34
N ALA A 20 -8.19 6.82 -6.96
CA ALA A 20 -8.67 6.80 -5.58
C ALA A 20 -8.97 5.38 -5.10
N ALA A 21 -9.65 4.57 -5.91
CA ALA A 21 -9.92 3.16 -5.62
C ALA A 21 -8.64 2.35 -5.47
N LYS A 22 -7.66 2.54 -6.37
CA LYS A 22 -6.34 1.91 -6.26
C LYS A 22 -5.62 2.31 -4.97
N LYS A 23 -5.66 3.59 -4.59
CA LYS A 23 -5.01 4.08 -3.37
C LYS A 23 -5.66 3.47 -2.13
N ALA A 24 -6.99 3.42 -2.07
CA ALA A 24 -7.72 2.81 -0.97
C ALA A 24 -7.40 1.30 -0.85
N ALA A 25 -7.39 0.57 -1.97
CA ALA A 25 -7.00 -0.83 -1.98
C ALA A 25 -5.56 -1.04 -1.51
N GLN A 26 -4.64 -0.15 -1.89
CA GLN A 26 -3.25 -0.20 -1.43
C GLN A 26 -3.15 0.04 0.07
N GLN A 27 -3.87 1.01 0.62
CA GLN A 27 -3.90 1.28 2.06
C GLN A 27 -4.44 0.09 2.85
N ALA A 28 -5.47 -0.59 2.33
CA ALA A 28 -6.00 -1.80 2.94
C ALA A 28 -4.96 -2.95 2.95
N LEU A 29 -4.20 -3.13 1.85
CA LEU A 29 -3.10 -4.10 1.81
C LEU A 29 -1.99 -3.75 2.80
N ASP A 30 -1.61 -2.47 2.87
CA ASP A 30 -0.59 -1.99 3.80
C ASP A 30 -0.99 -2.29 5.25
N ALA A 31 -2.27 -2.11 5.60
CA ALA A 31 -2.84 -2.46 6.91
C ALA A 31 -2.87 -3.96 7.19
N ALA A 32 -3.31 -4.77 6.23
CA ALA A 32 -3.33 -6.21 6.38
C ALA A 32 -1.91 -6.77 6.62
N VAL A 33 -0.91 -6.28 5.88
CA VAL A 33 0.48 -6.70 6.04
C VAL A 33 1.06 -6.23 7.37
N ALA A 34 0.86 -4.97 7.74
CA ALA A 34 1.35 -4.44 9.02
C ALA A 34 0.78 -5.21 10.21
N ARG A 35 -0.52 -5.52 10.18
CA ARG A 35 -1.20 -6.34 11.19
C ARG A 35 -0.65 -7.76 11.22
N ALA A 36 -0.44 -8.39 10.06
CA ALA A 36 0.13 -9.73 9.99
C ALA A 36 1.55 -9.78 10.61
N LEU A 37 2.37 -8.77 10.33
CA LEU A 37 3.71 -8.64 10.93
C LEU A 37 3.65 -8.46 12.44
N HIS A 38 2.74 -7.63 12.95
CA HIS A 38 2.54 -7.43 14.37
C HIS A 38 2.23 -8.74 15.11
N TRP A 39 1.45 -9.63 14.48
CA TRP A 39 1.14 -10.96 15.01
C TRP A 39 2.17 -12.05 14.67
N GLY A 40 3.33 -11.68 14.12
CA GLY A 40 4.45 -12.61 13.89
C GLY A 40 4.38 -13.42 12.60
N ALA A 41 3.57 -13.03 11.61
CA ALA A 41 3.56 -13.70 10.32
C ALA A 41 4.93 -13.61 9.63
N SER A 42 5.40 -14.73 9.08
CA SER A 42 6.65 -14.76 8.34
C SER A 42 6.52 -14.06 6.98
N TRP A 43 7.62 -13.50 6.48
CA TRP A 43 7.66 -12.92 5.13
C TRP A 43 7.33 -13.92 4.02
N ALA A 44 7.56 -15.22 4.24
CA ALA A 44 7.19 -16.26 3.28
C ALA A 44 5.65 -16.40 3.20
N ASN A 45 4.98 -16.43 4.35
CA ASN A 45 3.52 -16.49 4.43
C ASN A 45 2.89 -15.22 3.84
N ILE A 46 3.44 -14.04 4.15
CA ILE A 46 2.97 -12.77 3.60
C ILE A 46 3.15 -12.73 2.08
N GLY A 47 4.32 -13.16 1.56
CA GLY A 47 4.55 -13.24 0.12
C GLY A 47 3.53 -14.14 -0.58
N ALA A 48 3.31 -15.35 -0.04
CA ALA A 48 2.32 -16.29 -0.57
C ALA A 48 0.90 -15.70 -0.58
N ALA A 49 0.48 -15.05 0.52
CA ALA A 49 -0.83 -14.41 0.62
C ALA A 49 -1.00 -13.24 -0.37
N LEU A 50 0.07 -12.51 -0.68
CA LEU A 50 0.07 -11.41 -1.65
C LEU A 50 0.24 -11.87 -3.11
N GLY A 51 0.45 -13.17 -3.36
CA GLY A 51 0.78 -13.68 -4.70
C GLY A 51 2.14 -13.17 -5.21
N THR A 52 3.10 -12.93 -4.32
CA THR A 52 4.44 -12.45 -4.67
C THR A 52 5.54 -13.23 -3.94
N THR A 53 6.80 -12.96 -4.26
CA THR A 53 7.91 -13.60 -3.55
C THR A 53 8.14 -12.97 -2.18
N ARG A 54 8.67 -13.76 -1.24
CA ARG A 54 9.14 -13.28 0.07
C ARG A 54 10.01 -12.01 -0.04
N GLN A 55 10.92 -11.97 -1.01
CA GLN A 55 11.86 -10.86 -1.18
C GLN A 55 11.16 -9.57 -1.61
N VAL A 56 10.18 -9.67 -2.51
CA VAL A 56 9.36 -8.53 -2.95
C VAL A 56 8.53 -8.00 -1.79
N ALA A 57 7.88 -8.89 -1.02
CA ALA A 57 7.12 -8.51 0.16
C ALA A 57 8.01 -7.81 1.20
N HIS A 58 9.15 -8.41 1.56
CA HIS A 58 10.07 -7.83 2.53
C HIS A 58 10.59 -6.45 2.09
N ARG A 59 11.01 -6.31 0.83
CA ARG A 59 11.51 -5.02 0.30
C ARG A 59 10.46 -3.91 0.42
N ARG A 60 9.20 -4.24 0.16
CA ARG A 60 8.10 -3.27 0.11
C ARG A 60 7.58 -2.89 1.50
N TYR A 61 7.48 -3.86 2.40
CA TYR A 61 6.68 -3.73 3.63
C TYR A 61 7.48 -3.75 4.93
N ARG A 62 8.80 -3.95 4.92
CA ARG A 62 9.62 -4.05 6.16
C ARG A 62 9.55 -2.81 7.06
N HIS A 63 9.17 -1.67 6.51
CA HIS A 63 9.03 -0.41 7.23
C HIS A 63 7.60 -0.19 7.76
N HIS A 64 6.64 -1.05 7.42
CA HIS A 64 5.27 -0.91 7.91
C HIS A 64 5.19 -1.33 9.38
N ARG A 65 4.49 -0.52 10.16
CA ARG A 65 4.21 -0.75 11.57
C ARG A 65 2.71 -0.64 11.80
N TRP A 66 2.22 -1.44 12.73
CA TRP A 66 0.82 -1.48 13.15
C TRP A 66 0.72 -1.03 14.60
N ASP A 67 -0.14 -0.06 14.85
CA ASP A 67 -0.53 0.33 16.19
C ASP A 67 -1.87 -0.36 16.54
N PRO A 68 -1.89 -1.30 17.49
CA PRO A 68 -3.12 -2.00 17.87
C PRO A 68 -4.15 -1.10 18.56
N ASP A 69 -3.72 -0.01 19.19
CA ASP A 69 -4.60 0.87 19.98
C ASP A 69 -5.37 1.82 19.06
N THR A 70 -4.69 2.36 18.05
CA THR A 70 -5.31 3.28 17.08
C THR A 70 -5.77 2.58 15.80
N GLN A 71 -5.41 1.32 15.59
CA GLN A 71 -5.61 0.57 14.35
C GLN A 71 -5.03 1.27 13.12
N THR A 72 -3.97 2.04 13.33
CA THR A 72 -3.32 2.80 12.25
C THR A 72 -2.04 2.11 11.77
N VAL A 73 -1.78 2.30 10.48
CA VAL A 73 -0.52 1.91 9.85
C VAL A 73 0.34 3.14 9.69
N TRP A 74 1.60 3.04 10.06
CA TRP A 74 2.58 4.04 9.73
C TRP A 74 3.81 3.39 9.10
N THR A 75 4.50 4.15 8.24
CA THR A 75 5.77 3.74 7.64
C THR A 75 6.89 4.30 8.49
N GLU A 76 7.66 3.43 9.10
CA GLU A 76 8.86 3.81 9.84
C GLU A 76 9.92 4.35 8.88
N PRO A 77 10.37 5.61 9.06
CA PRO A 77 11.44 6.14 8.24
C PRO A 77 12.68 5.25 8.39
N PRO A 78 13.41 4.96 7.29
CA PRO A 78 14.67 4.26 7.40
C PRO A 78 15.61 5.05 8.31
N LEU A 79 16.34 4.34 9.18
CA LEU A 79 17.34 4.96 10.03
C LEU A 79 18.28 5.83 9.17
N PRO A 80 18.62 7.05 9.61
CA PRO A 80 19.53 7.90 8.87
C PRO A 80 20.83 7.13 8.66
N LEU A 81 21.28 7.07 7.41
CA LEU A 81 22.59 6.53 7.07
C LEU A 81 23.63 7.49 7.67
N THR A 82 24.09 7.22 8.89
CA THR A 82 25.24 7.91 9.46
C THR A 82 26.44 7.56 8.61
N ARG A 83 26.88 8.52 7.79
CA ARG A 83 28.14 8.43 7.06
C ARG A 83 29.25 8.72 8.09
N ASN A 84 29.97 7.67 8.49
CA ASN A 84 31.21 7.79 9.27
C ASN A 84 32.32 8.37 8.39
#